data_AF-A0A831LN09-F1
#
_entry.id   AF-A0A831LN09-F1
#
_cell.length_a   1.000
_cell.length_b   1.000
_cell.length_c   1.000
_cell.angle_alpha   90.00
_cell.angle_beta   90.00
_cell.angle_gamma   90.00
#
_symmetry.space_group_name_H-M   'P 1'
#
loop_
_entity.id
_entity.type
_entity.pdbx_description
1 polymer ?
#
loop_
_entity_poly.entity_id
_entity_poly.type
_entity_poly.pdbx_seq_one_letter_code
_entity_poly.pdbx_strand_id
1 'polypeptide(L)' 'MLNLVLFGPPGAGKGTQAEFLIKSFGLIHLSTGDLLRSEISAGTKLGLEAKAFMDKG' A
#
# COMPACT_ATOMS: atom_id res chain seq x y z
N MET A 1 1.70 20.69 6.32
CA MET A 1 1.12 19.33 6.19
C MET A 1 2.25 18.39 5.80
N LEU A 2 2.45 17.28 6.52
CA LEU A 2 3.55 16.34 6.29
C LEU A 2 3.05 15.16 5.46
N ASN A 3 3.66 14.93 4.30
CA ASN A 3 3.39 13.77 3.45
C ASN A 3 4.69 12.98 3.29
N LEU A 4 4.65 11.67 3.53
CA LEU A 4 5.82 10.79 3.52
C LEU A 4 5.61 9.65 2.52
N VAL A 5 6.69 9.27 1.85
CA VAL A 5 6.75 8.05 1.05
C VAL A 5 7.88 7.19 1.58
N LEU A 6 7.57 5.93 1.90
CA LEU A 6 8.51 5.00 2.53
C LEU A 6 8.92 3.89 1.55
N PHE A 7 10.20 3.87 1.20
CA PHE A 7 10.78 2.90 0.26
C PHE A 7 11.81 1.99 0.93
N GLY A 8 12.07 0.83 0.33
CA GLY A 8 13.04 -0.16 0.81
C GLY A 8 12.70 -1.59 0.37
N PRO A 9 13.67 -2.51 0.37
CA PRO A 9 13.46 -3.88 -0.11
C PRO A 9 12.45 -4.67 0.76
N PRO A 10 11.94 -5.82 0.28
CA PRO A 10 11.18 -6.76 1.10
C PRO A 10 11.97 -7.10 2.38
N GLY A 11 11.29 -7.17 3.53
CA GLY A 11 11.94 -7.44 4.82
C GLY A 11 12.67 -6.27 5.49
N ALA A 12 12.79 -5.09 4.85
CA ALA A 12 13.50 -3.93 5.41
C ALA A 12 12.81 -3.23 6.61
N GLY A 13 11.73 -3.79 7.16
CA GLY A 13 11.04 -3.21 8.32
C GLY A 13 10.17 -1.97 8.02
N LYS A 14 9.83 -1.71 6.76
CA LYS A 14 9.01 -0.56 6.36
C LYS A 14 7.69 -0.46 7.11
N GLY A 15 6.95 -1.57 7.25
CA GLY A 15 5.67 -1.59 7.96
C GLY A 15 5.82 -1.14 9.42
N THR A 16 6.83 -1.67 10.11
CA THR A 16 7.16 -1.28 11.49
C THR A 16 7.47 0.22 11.58
N GLN A 17 8.28 0.76 10.68
CA GLN A 17 8.59 2.19 10.67
C GLN A 17 7.37 3.06 10.31
N ALA A 18 6.53 2.61 9.38
CA ALA A 18 5.30 3.31 9.03
C ALA A 18 4.34 3.42 10.23
N GLU A 19 4.17 2.34 11.00
CA GLU A 19 3.34 2.36 12.23
C GLU A 19 3.86 3.38 13.26
N PHE A 20 5.18 3.47 13.45
CA PHE A 20 5.78 4.46 14.34
C PHE A 20 5.53 5.89 13.86
N LEU A 21 5.67 6.15 12.56
CA LEU A 21 5.43 7.47 11.95
C LEU A 21 3.97 7.88 12.05
N ILE A 22 3.04 6.96 11.78
CA ILE A 22 1.60 7.18 11.90
C ILE A 22 1.24 7.60 13.34
N LYS A 23 1.72 6.87 14.34
CA LYS A 23 1.46 7.17 15.76
C LYS A 23 2.07 8.51 16.19
N SER A 24 3.27 8.81 15.72
CA SER A 24 4.01 10.01 16.12
C SER A 24 3.46 11.29 15.49
N PHE A 25 2.96 11.21 14.25
CA PHE A 25 2.59 12.38 13.45
C PHE A 25 1.10 12.43 13.06
N GLY A 26 0.29 11.45 13.48
CA GLY A 26 -1.14 11.39 13.17
C GLY A 26 -1.43 11.20 11.67
N LEU A 27 -0.59 10.43 10.98
CA LEU A 27 -0.67 10.26 9.53
C LEU A 27 -1.68 9.17 9.13
N ILE A 28 -2.26 9.30 7.93
CA ILE A 28 -3.08 8.24 7.33
C ILE A 28 -2.15 7.28 6.58
N HIS A 29 -2.36 5.97 6.78
CA HIS A 29 -1.64 4.95 6.03
C HIS A 29 -2.27 4.78 4.63
N LEU A 30 -1.46 4.97 3.59
CA LEU A 30 -1.83 4.66 2.21
C LEU A 30 -0.84 3.65 1.64
N SER A 31 -1.36 2.47 1.27
CA SER A 31 -0.60 1.35 0.72
C SER A 31 -1.21 0.97 -0.62
N THR A 32 -0.43 1.13 -1.70
CA THR A 32 -0.86 0.76 -3.05
C THR A 32 -1.20 -0.73 -3.13
N GLY A 33 -0.46 -1.58 -2.43
CA GLY A 33 -0.71 -3.02 -2.38
C GLY A 33 -2.03 -3.39 -1.69
N ASP A 34 -2.43 -2.67 -0.63
CA ASP A 34 -3.74 -2.89 0.01
C ASP A 34 -4.88 -2.36 -0.87
N LEU A 35 -4.70 -1.18 -1.46
CA LEU A 35 -5.71 -0.55 -2.32
C LEU A 35 -6.00 -1.40 -3.55
N LEU A 36 -4.96 -1.89 -4.24
CA LEU A 36 -5.14 -2.78 -5.39
C LEU A 36 -5.82 -4.10 -5.01
N ARG A 37 -5.42 -4.72 -3.90
CA ARG A 37 -6.08 -5.96 -3.41
C ARG A 37 -7.55 -5.73 -3.04
N SER A 38 -7.89 -4.57 -2.48
CA SER A 38 -9.27 -4.19 -2.19
C SER A 38 -10.10 -4.08 -3.46
N GLU A 39 -9.61 -3.37 -4.47
CA GLU A 39 -10.28 -3.20 -5.77
C GLU A 39 -10.49 -4.56 -6.48
N ILE A 40 -9.48 -5.44 -6.43
CA ILE A 40 -9.58 -6.81 -6.96
C ILE A 40 -10.68 -7.59 -6.25
N SER A 41 -10.71 -7.54 -4.91
CA SER A 41 -11.70 -8.26 -4.09
C SER A 41 -13.12 -7.72 -4.31
N ALA A 42 -13.24 -6.42 -4.54
CA ALA A 42 -14.51 -5.76 -4.86
C ALA A 42 -14.96 -5.99 -6.32
N GLY A 43 -14.15 -6.62 -7.16
CA GLY A 43 -14.49 -6.93 -8.56
C GLY A 43 -14.68 -5.68 -9.42
N THR A 44 -14.05 -4.55 -9.06
CA THR A 44 -14.18 -3.31 -9.82
C THR A 44 -13.49 -3.44 -11.17
N LYS A 45 -13.88 -2.61 -12.15
CA LYS A 45 -13.21 -2.57 -13.45
C LYS A 45 -11.69 -2.37 -13.30
N LEU A 46 -11.30 -1.45 -12.43
CA LEU A 46 -9.89 -1.18 -12.13
C LEU A 46 -9.21 -2.37 -11.45
N GLY A 47 -9.89 -3.03 -10.50
CA GLY A 47 -9.41 -4.23 -9.84
C GLY A 47 -9.14 -5.36 -10.83
N LEU A 48 -10.05 -5.61 -11.76
CA LEU A 48 -9.88 -6.65 -12.80
C LEU A 48 -8.70 -6.34 -13.73
N GLU A 49 -8.53 -5.08 -14.14
CA GLU A 49 -7.37 -4.64 -14.91
C GLU A 49 -6.06 -4.83 -14.12
N ALA A 50 -6.02 -4.39 -12.87
CA ALA A 50 -4.86 -4.54 -11.99
C ALA A 50 -4.47 -6.01 -11.78
N LYS A 51 -5.46 -6.89 -11.58
CA LYS A 51 -5.24 -8.33 -11.42
C LYS A 51 -4.47 -8.92 -12.59
N ALA A 52 -4.81 -8.55 -13.82
CA ALA A 52 -4.17 -9.04 -15.03
C ALA A 52 -2.67 -8.68 -15.13
N PHE A 53 -2.24 -7.61 -14.46
CA PHE A 53 -0.82 -7.25 -14.35
C PHE A 53 -0.14 -7.93 -13.17
N MET A 54 -0.82 -8.01 -12.01
CA MET A 54 -0.28 -8.64 -10.81
C MET A 54 -0.05 -10.14 -10.97
N ASP A 55 -0.90 -10.85 -11.71
CA ASP A 55 -0.73 -12.29 -11.96
C ASP A 55 0.48 -12.60 -12.87
N LYS A 56 1.05 -11.60 -13.56
CA LYS A 56 2.16 -11.76 -14.51
C LYS A 56 3.55 -11.52 -13.89
N GLY A 57 3.61 -11.06 -12.63
CA GLY A 57 4.85 -10.74 -11.91
C GLY A 57 4.99 -11.56 -10.66
#